data_AF-A0A2M8N5I3-F1
#
_entry.id   AF-A0A2M8N5I3-F1
#
_cell.length_a   1.000
_cell.length_b   1.000
_cell.length_c   1.000
_cell.angle_alpha   90.00
_cell.angle_beta   90.00
_cell.angle_gamma   90.00
#
_symmetry.space_group_name_H-M   'P 1'
#
loop_
_entity.id
_entity.type
_entity.pdbx_description
1 polymer ?
#
loop_
_entity_poly.entity_id
_entity_poly.type
_entity_poly.pdbx_seq_one_letter_code
_entity_poly.pdbx_strand_id
1 'polypeptide(L)'
;MTLPPSPDQKLGDAPFSDLMRVLLSQFKRLLADNGITLTADETIAVARAIADGTSHPKLRAIQTIMKSLVEESLTLIQDRWGFTFLQSLYASMDDLDSWETTAEFLEIANEKSNAELRVSAGSALLVAMGDLSFAPYLLDVIKYDNGVMDVDAMFAKRVLRHVSA
;
A
#
# COMPACT_ATOMS: atom_id res chain seq x y z
N MET A 1 23.02 -21.14 16.01
CA MET A 1 22.47 -20.77 14.69
C MET A 1 21.40 -19.73 14.93
N THR A 2 21.68 -18.46 14.64
CA THR A 2 20.68 -17.40 14.65
C THR A 2 19.82 -17.55 13.40
N LEU A 3 18.50 -17.61 13.57
CA LEU A 3 17.57 -17.60 12.44
C LEU A 3 17.78 -16.29 11.64
N PRO A 4 17.70 -16.33 10.30
CA PRO A 4 17.76 -15.12 9.50
C PRO A 4 16.62 -14.17 9.91
N PRO A 5 16.85 -12.85 9.95
CA PRO A 5 15.83 -11.90 10.36
C PRO A 5 14.64 -11.97 9.40
N SER A 6 13.44 -11.95 9.99
CA SER A 6 12.18 -11.97 9.24
C SER A 6 12.04 -10.69 8.39
N PRO A 7 11.27 -10.72 7.28
CA PRO A 7 11.15 -9.58 6.36
C PRO A 7 10.77 -8.26 7.04
N ASP A 8 9.90 -8.30 8.05
CA ASP A 8 9.51 -7.18 8.89
C ASP A 8 10.68 -6.59 9.70
N GLN A 9 11.55 -7.43 10.25
CA GLN A 9 12.76 -7.00 10.99
C GLN A 9 13.75 -6.29 10.06
N LYS A 10 13.94 -6.79 8.84
CA LYS A 10 14.80 -6.13 7.84
C LYS A 10 14.27 -4.76 7.42
N LEU A 11 12.94 -4.60 7.36
CA LEU A 11 12.31 -3.35 6.97
C LEU A 11 12.25 -2.33 8.12
N GLY A 12 12.23 -2.80 9.37
CA GLY A 12 12.26 -1.93 10.56
C GLY A 12 13.47 -0.99 10.61
N ASP A 13 14.65 -1.49 10.20
CA ASP A 13 15.93 -0.76 10.25
C ASP A 13 16.36 -0.17 8.90
N ALA A 14 15.63 -0.44 7.82
CA ALA A 14 15.98 0.06 6.50
C ALA A 14 15.89 1.59 6.42
N PRO A 15 16.73 2.24 5.60
CA PRO A 15 16.55 3.65 5.24
C PRO A 15 15.13 3.90 4.71
N PHE A 16 14.52 5.02 5.10
CA PHE A 16 13.13 5.31 4.69
C PHE A 16 12.99 5.43 3.17
N SER A 17 14.03 5.92 2.48
CA SER A 17 14.08 5.93 1.01
C SER A 17 14.07 4.53 0.38
N ASP A 18 14.66 3.51 1.03
CA ASP A 18 14.56 2.14 0.54
C ASP A 18 13.15 1.59 0.71
N LEU A 19 12.44 1.95 1.79
CA LEU A 19 11.03 1.62 1.96
C LEU A 19 10.18 2.25 0.86
N MET A 20 10.38 3.54 0.56
CA MET A 20 9.66 4.22 -0.52
C MET A 20 9.96 3.59 -1.89
N ARG A 21 11.20 3.14 -2.12
CA ARG A 21 11.57 2.44 -3.35
C ARG A 21 10.82 1.12 -3.50
N VAL A 22 10.67 0.34 -2.42
CA VAL A 22 9.92 -0.92 -2.44
C VAL A 22 8.46 -0.64 -2.77
N LEU A 23 7.82 0.31 -2.08
CA LEU A 23 6.42 0.68 -2.36
C LEU A 23 6.24 1.16 -3.81
N LEU A 24 7.07 2.09 -4.30
CA LEU A 24 7.00 2.56 -5.69
C LEU A 24 7.17 1.43 -6.71
N SER A 25 8.00 0.43 -6.41
CA SER A 25 8.23 -0.69 -7.31
C SER A 25 6.99 -1.58 -7.44
N GLN A 26 6.16 -1.70 -6.39
CA GLN A 26 4.90 -2.43 -6.44
C GLN A 26 3.90 -1.78 -7.42
N PHE A 27 3.89 -0.45 -7.50
CA PHE A 27 2.98 0.30 -8.38
C PHE A 27 3.54 0.59 -9.77
N LYS A 28 4.78 0.18 -10.07
CA LYS A 28 5.47 0.56 -11.32
C LYS A 28 4.66 0.23 -12.59
N ARG A 29 4.00 -0.94 -12.63
CA ARG A 29 3.14 -1.33 -13.75
C ARG A 29 1.91 -0.42 -13.84
N LEU A 30 1.20 -0.22 -12.73
CA LEU A 30 0.00 0.62 -12.69
C LEU A 30 0.31 2.08 -13.04
N LEU A 31 1.46 2.60 -12.62
CA LEU A 31 1.94 3.92 -13.01
C LEU A 31 2.22 3.98 -14.52
N ALA A 32 2.85 2.96 -15.11
CA ALA A 32 3.12 2.90 -16.54
C ALA A 32 1.84 2.83 -17.37
N ASP A 33 0.85 2.04 -16.92
CA ASP A 33 -0.47 1.95 -17.54
C ASP A 33 -1.21 3.31 -17.54
N ASN A 34 -0.85 4.20 -16.61
CA ASN A 34 -1.34 5.58 -16.50
C ASN A 34 -0.34 6.63 -17.04
N GLY A 35 0.61 6.23 -17.89
CA GLY A 35 1.51 7.14 -18.61
C GLY A 35 2.74 7.61 -17.81
N ILE A 36 2.99 7.07 -16.62
CA ILE A 36 4.22 7.34 -15.84
C ILE A 36 5.12 6.11 -15.84
N THR A 37 6.10 6.12 -16.74
CA THR A 37 7.20 5.14 -16.69
C THR A 37 8.30 5.64 -15.75
N LEU A 38 8.76 4.76 -14.86
CA LEU A 38 9.92 4.98 -14.00
C LEU A 38 11.04 4.00 -14.35
N THR A 39 12.21 4.53 -14.74
CA THR A 39 13.45 3.73 -14.80
C THR A 39 13.90 3.35 -13.38
N ALA A 40 14.88 2.45 -13.26
CA ALA A 40 15.43 2.10 -11.94
C ALA A 40 16.01 3.34 -11.21
N ASP A 41 16.77 4.16 -11.93
CA ASP A 41 17.37 5.39 -11.39
C ASP A 41 16.30 6.42 -10.99
N GLU A 42 15.24 6.54 -11.80
CA GLU A 42 14.12 7.42 -11.47
C GLU A 42 13.34 6.92 -10.26
N THR A 43 13.12 5.61 -10.11
CA THR A 43 12.48 5.05 -8.91
C THR A 43 13.30 5.41 -7.67
N ILE A 44 14.64 5.30 -7.72
CA ILE A 44 15.53 5.69 -6.62
C ILE A 44 15.43 7.20 -6.34
N ALA A 45 15.46 8.03 -7.38
CA ALA A 45 15.39 9.48 -7.25
C ALA A 45 14.05 9.95 -6.65
N VAL A 46 12.92 9.39 -7.11
CA VAL A 46 11.60 9.67 -6.55
C VAL A 46 11.52 9.19 -5.10
N ALA A 47 11.96 7.97 -4.80
CA ALA A 47 11.93 7.42 -3.45
C ALA A 47 12.71 8.29 -2.46
N ARG A 48 13.88 8.78 -2.88
CA ARG A 48 14.68 9.72 -2.10
C ARG A 48 13.98 11.06 -1.94
N ALA A 49 13.38 11.60 -3.00
CA ALA A 49 12.65 12.86 -2.92
C ALA A 49 11.49 12.79 -1.92
N ILE A 50 10.74 11.69 -1.91
CA ILE A 50 9.69 11.43 -0.92
C ILE A 50 10.29 11.39 0.50
N ALA A 51 11.37 10.62 0.69
CA ALA A 51 11.98 10.44 2.01
C ALA A 51 12.63 11.71 2.59
N ASP A 52 13.16 12.57 1.72
CA ASP A 52 13.80 13.83 2.10
C ASP A 52 12.76 14.98 2.17
N GLY A 53 11.49 14.74 1.84
CA GLY A 53 10.46 15.78 1.74
C GLY A 53 10.74 16.83 0.67
N THR A 54 11.46 16.45 -0.39
CA THR A 54 11.91 17.37 -1.46
C THR A 54 11.09 17.21 -2.73
N SER A 55 11.12 18.24 -3.59
CA SER A 55 10.39 18.22 -4.85
C SER A 55 11.02 17.29 -5.88
N HIS A 56 10.19 16.57 -6.65
CA HIS A 56 10.60 15.85 -7.85
C HIS A 56 9.59 16.10 -8.99
N PRO A 57 10.01 16.27 -10.26
CA PRO A 57 9.11 16.62 -11.37
C PRO A 57 7.92 15.67 -11.56
N LYS A 58 8.11 14.37 -11.30
CA LYS A 58 7.06 13.33 -11.42
C LYS A 58 6.18 13.20 -10.18
N LEU A 59 6.53 13.79 -9.04
CA LEU A 59 5.90 13.49 -7.75
C LEU A 59 4.41 13.86 -7.72
N ARG A 60 4.05 15.03 -8.25
CA ARG A 60 2.64 15.45 -8.35
C ARG A 60 1.81 14.51 -9.23
N ALA A 61 2.36 14.06 -10.37
CA ALA A 61 1.67 13.17 -11.27
C ALA A 61 1.48 11.77 -10.65
N ILE A 62 2.52 11.27 -9.96
CA ILE A 62 2.44 10.03 -9.18
C ILE A 62 1.36 10.16 -8.10
N GLN A 63 1.37 11.24 -7.31
CA GLN A 63 0.37 11.48 -6.26
C GLN A 63 -1.06 11.43 -6.82
N THR A 64 -1.33 12.09 -7.96
CA THR A 64 -2.64 12.06 -8.61
C THR A 64 -3.07 10.64 -8.99
N ILE A 65 -2.19 9.86 -9.61
CA ILE A 65 -2.52 8.47 -10.02
C ILE A 65 -2.72 7.59 -8.79
N MET A 66 -1.84 7.69 -7.79
CA MET A 66 -1.95 6.91 -6.56
C MET A 66 -3.27 7.20 -5.84
N LYS A 67 -3.70 8.46 -5.81
CA LYS A 67 -5.01 8.85 -5.27
C LYS A 67 -6.16 8.14 -6.00
N SER A 68 -6.16 8.20 -7.34
CA SER A 68 -7.18 7.51 -8.16
C SER A 68 -7.21 6.01 -7.86
N LEU A 69 -6.04 5.35 -7.83
CA LEU A 69 -5.94 3.91 -7.58
C LEU A 69 -6.48 3.50 -6.21
N VAL A 70 -6.20 4.31 -5.17
CA VAL A 70 -6.72 4.06 -3.82
C VAL A 70 -8.23 4.28 -3.79
N GLU A 71 -8.74 5.37 -4.36
CA GLU A 71 -10.18 5.68 -4.41
C GLU A 71 -10.97 4.64 -5.22
N GLU A 72 -10.44 4.18 -6.34
CA GLU A 72 -11.01 3.08 -7.14
C GLU A 72 -11.06 1.77 -6.34
N SER A 73 -10.01 1.46 -5.58
CA SER A 73 -9.97 0.24 -4.77
C SER A 73 -10.92 0.30 -3.58
N LEU A 74 -11.05 1.46 -2.93
CA LEU A 74 -12.05 1.69 -1.89
C LEU A 74 -13.48 1.54 -2.44
N THR A 75 -13.73 2.13 -3.61
CA THR A 75 -15.03 2.03 -4.29
C THR A 75 -15.35 0.59 -4.66
N LEU A 76 -14.39 -0.15 -5.23
CA LEU A 76 -14.55 -1.57 -5.54
C LEU A 76 -14.89 -2.40 -4.30
N ILE A 77 -14.19 -2.17 -3.18
CA ILE A 77 -14.45 -2.89 -1.93
C ILE A 77 -15.88 -2.65 -1.44
N GLN A 78 -16.32 -1.40 -1.49
CA GLN A 78 -17.66 -0.99 -1.06
C GLN A 78 -18.76 -1.49 -2.01
N ASP A 79 -18.57 -1.36 -3.32
CA ASP A 79 -19.57 -1.69 -4.33
C ASP A 79 -19.73 -3.20 -4.50
N ARG A 80 -18.63 -3.96 -4.46
CA ARG A 80 -18.63 -5.40 -4.70
C ARG A 80 -18.97 -6.22 -3.46
N TRP A 81 -18.52 -5.80 -2.28
CA TRP A 81 -18.68 -6.58 -1.04
C TRP A 81 -19.42 -5.84 0.07
N GLY A 82 -19.79 -4.58 -0.13
CA GLY A 82 -20.52 -3.81 0.89
C GLY A 82 -19.65 -3.40 2.08
N PHE A 83 -18.33 -3.56 1.99
CA PHE A 83 -17.41 -3.35 3.11
C PHE A 83 -16.77 -1.96 3.10
N THR A 84 -16.50 -1.44 4.30
CA THR A 84 -15.42 -0.47 4.49
C THR A 84 -14.06 -1.17 4.39
N PHE A 85 -12.98 -0.42 4.17
CA PHE A 85 -11.63 -1.00 4.12
C PHE A 85 -11.26 -1.77 5.40
N LEU A 86 -11.53 -1.21 6.59
CA LEU A 86 -11.26 -1.93 7.84
C LEU A 86 -12.05 -3.24 7.93
N GLN A 87 -13.32 -3.24 7.53
CA GLN A 87 -14.14 -4.46 7.52
C GLN A 87 -13.58 -5.48 6.52
N SER A 88 -13.12 -5.04 5.35
CA SER A 88 -12.57 -5.95 4.35
C SER A 88 -11.33 -6.68 4.88
N LEU A 89 -10.45 -6.00 5.62
CA LEU A 89 -9.28 -6.63 6.25
C LEU A 89 -9.67 -7.78 7.19
N TYR A 90 -10.77 -7.64 7.95
CA TYR A 90 -11.26 -8.70 8.84
C TYR A 90 -12.17 -9.72 8.17
N ALA A 91 -12.70 -9.43 6.98
CA ALA A 91 -13.62 -10.31 6.28
C ALA A 91 -12.90 -11.56 5.77
N SER A 92 -13.45 -12.72 6.13
CA SER A 92 -13.05 -14.01 5.57
C SER A 92 -13.67 -14.21 4.19
N MET A 93 -13.16 -15.19 3.44
CA MET A 93 -13.76 -15.54 2.15
C MET A 93 -15.16 -16.16 2.28
N ASP A 94 -15.51 -16.68 3.46
CA ASP A 94 -16.85 -17.19 3.76
C ASP A 94 -17.86 -16.05 3.94
N ASP A 95 -17.39 -14.82 4.21
CA ASP A 95 -18.22 -13.62 4.27
C ASP A 95 -18.48 -13.03 2.87
N LEU A 96 -17.86 -13.58 1.82
CA LEU A 96 -18.03 -13.15 0.43
C LEU A 96 -19.04 -14.07 -0.27
N ASP A 97 -20.32 -13.83 -0.02
CA ASP A 97 -21.44 -14.54 -0.67
C ASP A 97 -21.41 -14.30 -2.20
N SER A 98 -20.77 -15.17 -2.99
CA SER A 98 -20.86 -15.08 -4.47
C SER A 98 -20.15 -16.16 -5.30
N TRP A 99 -19.46 -17.14 -4.70
CA TRP A 99 -18.72 -18.14 -5.49
C TRP A 99 -19.36 -19.53 -5.44
N GLU A 100 -19.53 -20.14 -6.61
CA GLU A 100 -20.02 -21.52 -6.76
C GLU A 100 -18.89 -22.49 -7.08
N THR A 101 -17.80 -21.96 -7.65
CA THR A 101 -16.63 -22.74 -8.08
C THR A 101 -15.34 -22.27 -7.42
N THR A 102 -14.36 -23.16 -7.35
CA THR A 102 -13.00 -22.80 -6.87
C THR A 102 -12.33 -21.75 -7.76
N ALA A 103 -12.67 -21.70 -9.05
CA ALA A 103 -12.12 -20.68 -9.95
C ALA A 103 -12.63 -19.28 -9.56
N GLU A 104 -13.94 -19.14 -9.37
CA GLU A 104 -14.55 -17.88 -8.92
C GLU A 104 -14.05 -17.47 -7.54
N PHE A 105 -13.90 -18.42 -6.61
CA PHE A 105 -13.29 -18.17 -5.31
C PHE A 105 -11.90 -17.53 -5.45
N LEU A 106 -11.03 -18.11 -6.29
CA LEU A 106 -9.67 -17.60 -6.49
C LEU A 106 -9.66 -16.24 -7.19
N GLU A 107 -10.57 -16.00 -8.12
CA GLU A 107 -10.72 -14.70 -8.78
C GLU A 107 -11.13 -13.61 -7.79
N ILE A 108 -12.16 -13.88 -6.97
CA ILE A 108 -12.64 -12.94 -5.94
C ILE A 108 -11.57 -12.70 -4.89
N ALA A 109 -10.90 -13.75 -4.41
CA ALA A 109 -9.83 -13.63 -3.42
C ALA A 109 -8.68 -12.76 -3.94
N ASN A 110 -8.25 -12.99 -5.18
CA ASN A 110 -7.19 -12.20 -5.81
C ASN A 110 -7.63 -10.74 -6.01
N GLU A 111 -8.86 -10.50 -6.42
CA GLU A 111 -9.36 -9.14 -6.61
C GLU A 111 -9.43 -8.37 -5.29
N LYS A 112 -10.00 -8.98 -4.24
CA LYS A 112 -10.06 -8.41 -2.89
C LYS A 112 -8.66 -8.11 -2.37
N SER A 113 -7.76 -9.09 -2.43
CA SER A 113 -6.38 -8.93 -1.95
C SER A 113 -5.63 -7.82 -2.70
N ASN A 114 -5.81 -7.73 -4.03
CA ASN A 114 -5.22 -6.65 -4.82
C ASN A 114 -5.80 -5.27 -4.47
N ALA A 115 -7.11 -5.17 -4.23
CA ALA A 115 -7.75 -3.93 -3.82
C ALA A 115 -7.22 -3.49 -2.45
N GLU A 116 -7.13 -4.42 -1.49
CA GLU A 116 -6.62 -4.15 -0.14
C GLU A 116 -5.17 -3.69 -0.16
N LEU A 117 -4.32 -4.37 -0.94
CA LEU A 117 -2.91 -4.00 -1.11
C LEU A 117 -2.78 -2.60 -1.73
N ARG A 118 -3.61 -2.25 -2.71
CA ARG A 118 -3.60 -0.91 -3.31
C ARG A 118 -3.98 0.15 -2.28
N VAL A 119 -4.97 -0.11 -1.44
CA VAL A 119 -5.35 0.83 -0.36
C VAL A 119 -4.25 0.95 0.68
N SER A 120 -3.69 -0.16 1.18
CA SER A 120 -2.65 -0.15 2.21
C SER A 120 -1.36 0.53 1.72
N ALA A 121 -0.75 -0.01 0.66
CA ALA A 121 0.53 0.47 0.14
C ALA A 121 0.39 1.82 -0.57
N GLY A 122 -0.74 2.07 -1.23
CA GLY A 122 -1.01 3.35 -1.88
C GLY A 122 -1.21 4.48 -0.88
N SER A 123 -1.96 4.24 0.20
CA SER A 123 -2.10 5.20 1.30
C SER A 123 -0.76 5.47 1.97
N ALA A 124 0.11 4.46 2.11
CA ALA A 124 1.44 4.64 2.69
C ALA A 124 2.29 5.60 1.85
N LEU A 125 2.27 5.46 0.53
CA LEU A 125 2.94 6.39 -0.39
C LEU A 125 2.34 7.80 -0.34
N LEU A 126 1.01 7.93 -0.35
CA LEU A 126 0.32 9.22 -0.31
C LEU A 126 0.62 10.00 0.97
N VAL A 127 0.57 9.33 2.12
CA VAL A 127 0.92 9.92 3.41
C VAL A 127 2.39 10.32 3.44
N ALA A 128 3.30 9.48 2.94
CA ALA A 128 4.72 9.83 2.85
C ALA A 128 4.99 11.02 1.90
N MET A 129 4.13 11.24 0.90
CA MET A 129 4.16 12.42 0.02
C MET A 129 3.48 13.66 0.64
N GLY A 130 2.97 13.56 1.87
CA GLY A 130 2.37 14.67 2.63
C GLY A 130 0.84 14.75 2.57
N ASP A 131 0.15 13.82 1.91
CA ASP A 131 -1.32 13.78 1.91
C ASP A 131 -1.84 12.97 3.11
N LEU A 132 -1.99 13.67 4.24
CA LEU A 132 -2.43 13.06 5.49
C LEU A 132 -3.91 12.61 5.48
N SER A 133 -4.69 12.94 4.45
CA SER A 133 -6.09 12.49 4.35
C SER A 133 -6.21 10.97 4.25
N PHE A 134 -5.14 10.28 3.84
CA PHE A 134 -5.06 8.82 3.75
C PHE A 134 -4.48 8.14 5.01
N ALA A 135 -4.10 8.91 6.03
CA ALA A 135 -3.58 8.36 7.29
C ALA A 135 -4.54 7.41 8.03
N PRO A 136 -5.88 7.60 8.02
CA PRO A 136 -6.80 6.66 8.65
C PRO A 136 -6.65 5.21 8.15
N TYR A 137 -6.41 5.00 6.86
CA TYR A 137 -6.21 3.65 6.31
C TYR A 137 -4.94 2.98 6.82
N LEU A 138 -3.88 3.76 7.13
CA LEU A 138 -2.69 3.23 7.77
C LEU A 138 -2.96 2.80 9.22
N LEU A 139 -3.81 3.54 9.93
CA LEU A 139 -4.24 3.16 11.27
C LEU A 139 -5.09 1.89 11.24
N ASP A 140 -5.94 1.71 10.23
CA ASP A 140 -6.72 0.49 10.02
C ASP A 140 -5.82 -0.73 9.80
N VAL A 141 -4.80 -0.62 8.94
CA VAL A 141 -3.80 -1.69 8.73
C VAL A 141 -3.06 -2.03 10.03
N ILE A 142 -2.64 -1.02 10.80
CA ILE A 142 -1.96 -1.23 12.09
C ILE A 142 -2.87 -1.92 13.10
N LYS A 143 -4.15 -1.55 13.12
CA LYS A 143 -5.15 -2.16 13.99
C LYS A 143 -5.39 -3.62 13.63
N TYR A 144 -5.44 -3.94 12.33
CA TYR A 144 -5.64 -5.29 11.83
C TYR A 144 -4.50 -6.26 12.15
N ASP A 145 -3.24 -5.81 12.02
CA ASP A 145 -2.01 -6.59 12.29
C ASP A 145 -2.03 -7.38 13.59
N ASN A 146 -2.69 -6.86 14.64
CA ASN A 146 -2.83 -7.48 15.96
C ASN A 146 -1.50 -8.04 16.55
N GLY A 147 -0.36 -7.45 16.17
CA GLY A 147 0.97 -7.84 16.64
C GLY A 147 1.65 -8.98 15.85
N VAL A 148 1.11 -9.39 14.70
CA VAL A 148 1.71 -10.42 13.83
C VAL A 148 2.93 -9.91 13.06
N MET A 149 3.11 -8.58 12.98
CA MET A 149 4.21 -7.91 12.27
C MET A 149 4.13 -8.13 10.74
N ASP A 150 2.94 -7.94 10.18
CA ASP A 150 2.76 -7.91 8.73
C ASP A 150 3.56 -6.76 8.10
N VAL A 151 4.06 -6.99 6.89
CA VAL A 151 4.84 -6.06 6.09
C VAL A 151 4.08 -4.74 5.90
N ASP A 152 2.78 -4.80 5.61
CA ASP A 152 1.95 -3.62 5.41
C ASP A 152 1.82 -2.78 6.69
N ALA A 153 1.67 -3.43 7.83
CA ALA A 153 1.60 -2.77 9.13
C ALA A 153 2.95 -2.14 9.53
N MET A 154 4.06 -2.78 9.17
CA MET A 154 5.40 -2.19 9.32
C MET A 154 5.53 -0.93 8.46
N PHE A 155 5.09 -0.96 7.19
CA PHE A 155 5.14 0.22 6.32
C PHE A 155 4.30 1.35 6.89
N ALA A 156 3.07 1.05 7.31
CA ALA A 156 2.16 2.00 7.96
C ALA A 156 2.80 2.66 9.19
N LYS A 157 3.36 1.87 10.13
CA LYS A 157 4.03 2.39 11.34
C LYS A 157 5.22 3.28 10.98
N ARG A 158 6.06 2.86 10.03
CA ARG A 158 7.25 3.59 9.58
C ARG A 158 6.89 4.92 8.92
N VAL A 159 5.89 4.92 8.05
CA VAL A 159 5.41 6.14 7.37
C VAL A 159 4.83 7.12 8.38
N LEU A 160 3.91 6.68 9.25
CA LEU A 160 3.31 7.55 10.26
C LEU A 160 4.37 8.14 11.20
N ARG A 161 5.36 7.34 11.63
CA ARG A 161 6.47 7.81 12.45
C ARG A 161 7.32 8.86 11.72
N HIS A 162 7.56 8.68 10.43
CA HIS A 162 8.37 9.61 9.64
C HIS A 162 7.68 10.97 9.47
N VAL A 163 6.38 10.99 9.17
CA VAL A 163 5.63 12.25 8.94
C VAL A 163 5.21 12.96 10.22
N SER A 164 5.34 12.30 11.38
CA SER A 164 5.04 12.89 12.69
C SER A 164 6.28 13.45 13.43
N ALA A 165 7.47 13.28 12.84
CA ALA A 165 8.75 13.73 13.39
C ALA A 165 9.07 15.17 12.96
#